data_AF-A0A521PHZ2-F1
#
_entry.id   AF-A0A521PHZ2-F1
#
_cell.length_a   1.000
_cell.length_b   1.000
_cell.length_c   1.000
_cell.angle_alpha   90.00
_cell.angle_beta   90.00
_cell.angle_gamma   90.00
#
_symmetry.space_group_name_H-M   'P 1'
#
loop_
_entity.id
_entity.type
_entity.pdbx_description
1 polymer ?
#
loop_
_entity_poly.entity_id
_entity_poly.type
_entity_poly.pdbx_seq_one_letter_code
_entity_poly.pdbx_strand_id
1 'polypeptide(L)' 'MFDFTVRARSGHWVLQDAEAGDLGAYDTRDEALAAAGDWVRLIEMPWPVLVCDADGEWDQTLVEPTCLH' A
#
# COMPACT_ATOMS: atom_id res chain seq x y z
N MET A 1 5.71 5.68 12.67
CA MET A 1 6.42 4.70 11.82
C MET A 1 5.43 4.34 10.74
N PHE A 2 5.79 4.49 9.46
CA PHE A 2 4.84 4.22 8.37
C PHE A 2 4.45 2.75 8.36
N ASP A 3 3.18 2.48 8.58
CA ASP A 3 2.62 1.13 8.57
C ASP A 3 1.56 1.11 7.48
N PHE A 4 2.03 0.86 6.26
CA PHE A 4 1.19 0.86 5.09
C PHE A 4 0.42 -0.46 5.01
N THR A 5 -0.88 -0.34 4.91
CA THR A 5 -1.80 -1.46 4.73
C THR A 5 -2.64 -1.24 3.48
N VAL A 6 -2.64 -2.19 2.57
CA VAL A 6 -3.51 -2.24 1.39
C VAL A 6 -4.56 -3.29 1.64
N ARG A 7 -5.85 -2.94 1.65
CA ARG A 7 -6.93 -3.91 1.86
C ARG A 7 -8.01 -3.85 0.79
N ALA A 8 -8.53 -4.99 0.39
CA ALA A 8 -9.73 -5.06 -0.44
C ALA A 8 -10.97 -4.69 0.39
N ARG A 9 -11.70 -3.65 -0.03
CA ARG A 9 -12.94 -3.18 0.61
C ARG A 9 -13.96 -2.79 -0.45
N SER A 10 -15.12 -3.45 -0.44
CA SER A 10 -16.26 -3.13 -1.32
C SER A 10 -15.92 -3.09 -2.82
N GLY A 11 -15.02 -3.95 -3.29
CA GLY A 11 -14.57 -4.00 -4.68
C GLY A 11 -13.46 -3.02 -5.04
N HIS A 12 -12.94 -2.26 -4.07
CA HIS A 12 -11.81 -1.35 -4.24
C HIS A 12 -10.65 -1.74 -3.33
N TRP A 13 -9.45 -1.30 -3.66
CA TRP A 13 -8.24 -1.46 -2.87
C TRP A 13 -7.95 -0.18 -2.12
N VAL A 14 -8.00 -0.22 -0.79
CA VAL A 14 -7.78 0.96 0.05
C VAL A 14 -6.38 0.91 0.60
N LEU A 15 -5.58 1.94 0.33
CA LEU A 15 -4.31 2.18 1.00
C LEU A 15 -4.59 2.94 2.30
N GLN A 16 -4.12 2.39 3.40
CA GLN A 16 -4.15 2.97 4.73
C GLN A 16 -2.74 3.13 5.28
N ASP A 17 -2.55 4.16 6.08
CA ASP A 17 -1.45 4.27 7.03
C ASP A 17 -2.01 4.22 8.45
N ALA A 18 -1.31 3.55 9.37
CA ALA A 18 -1.80 3.40 10.74
C ALA A 18 -1.90 4.72 11.51
N GLU A 19 -1.16 5.76 11.12
CA GLU A 19 -1.18 7.08 11.77
C GLU A 19 -2.12 8.06 11.03
N ALA A 20 -2.11 8.06 9.70
CA ALA A 20 -2.87 8.99 8.86
C ALA A 20 -4.27 8.49 8.45
N GLY A 21 -4.56 7.19 8.57
CA GLY A 21 -5.82 6.58 8.17
C GLY A 21 -5.89 6.24 6.68
N ASP A 22 -7.06 6.37 6.07
CA ASP A 22 -7.26 6.08 4.64
C ASP A 22 -6.53 7.12 3.76
N LEU A 23 -5.49 6.69 3.05
CA LEU A 23 -4.71 7.53 2.14
C LEU A 23 -5.34 7.61 0.74
N GLY A 24 -6.03 6.55 0.31
CA GLY A 24 -6.70 6.51 -0.99
C GLY A 24 -7.39 5.19 -1.28
N ALA A 25 -8.29 5.20 -2.26
CA ALA A 25 -8.97 4.01 -2.77
C ALA A 25 -8.70 3.89 -4.28
N TYR A 26 -8.38 2.67 -4.71
CA TYR A 26 -7.93 2.33 -6.05
C TYR A 26 -8.77 1.17 -6.61
N ASP A 27 -8.85 1.04 -7.93
CA ASP A 27 -9.61 -0.04 -8.55
C ASP A 27 -8.85 -1.36 -8.53
N THR A 28 -7.52 -1.31 -8.56
CA THR A 28 -6.67 -2.50 -8.59
C THR A 28 -5.63 -2.54 -7.46
N ARG A 29 -5.20 -3.76 -7.13
CA ARG A 29 -4.15 -4.01 -6.14
C ARG A 29 -2.84 -3.32 -6.52
N ASP A 30 -2.45 -3.45 -7.78
CA ASP A 30 -1.22 -2.85 -8.31
C ASP A 30 -1.21 -1.33 -8.22
N GLU A 31 -2.34 -0.65 -8.47
CA GLU A 31 -2.44 0.80 -8.30
C GLU A 31 -2.27 1.21 -6.82
N ALA A 32 -2.87 0.48 -5.89
CA ALA A 32 -2.71 0.74 -4.47
C ALA A 32 -1.27 0.53 -3.99
N LEU A 33 -0.58 -0.50 -4.52
CA LEU A 33 0.83 -0.75 -4.23
C LEU A 33 1.75 0.30 -4.87
N ALA A 34 1.47 0.75 -6.09
CA ALA A 34 2.21 1.83 -6.73
C ALA A 34 2.09 3.13 -5.93
N ALA A 35 0.89 3.44 -5.43
CA ALA A 35 0.69 4.58 -4.54
C ALA A 35 1.48 4.44 -3.23
N ALA A 36 1.50 3.25 -2.62
CA ALA A 36 2.36 2.99 -1.46
C ALA A 36 3.84 3.22 -1.79
N GLY A 37 4.31 2.78 -2.97
CA GLY A 37 5.67 3.02 -3.46
C GLY A 37 5.99 4.51 -3.66
N ASP A 38 5.02 5.34 -4.03
CA ASP A 38 5.19 6.81 -4.12
C ASP A 38 5.39 7.45 -2.74
N TRP A 39 4.65 7.00 -1.72
CA TRP A 39 4.87 7.43 -0.34
C TRP A 39 6.23 6.98 0.21
N VAL A 40 6.62 5.75 -0.09
CA VAL A 40 7.90 5.14 0.31
C VAL A 40 9.10 5.80 -0.37
N ARG A 41 8.89 6.54 -1.46
CA ARG A 41 9.94 7.35 -2.10
C ARG A 41 10.63 8.31 -1.13
N LEU A 42 9.93 8.78 -0.08
CA LEU A 42 10.49 9.62 0.97
C LEU A 42 11.50 8.88 1.88
N ILE A 43 11.48 7.54 1.86
CA ILE A 43 12.29 6.67 2.72
C ILE A 43 13.50 6.10 1.96
N GLU A 44 13.53 6.20 0.62
CA GLU A 44 14.63 5.76 -0.26
C GLU A 44 15.06 4.28 -0.08
N MET A 45 14.22 3.45 0.54
CA MET A 45 14.46 2.03 0.78
C MET A 45 13.18 1.23 0.53
N PRO A 46 13.27 -0.06 0.10
CA PRO A 46 12.10 -0.93 0.02
C PRO A 46 11.41 -1.01 1.37
N TRP A 47 10.08 -0.86 1.37
CA TRP A 47 9.29 -0.84 2.61
C TRP A 47 8.26 -1.96 2.63
N PRO A 48 8.06 -2.65 3.77
CA PRO A 48 7.03 -3.67 3.90
C PRO A 48 5.64 -3.03 3.91
N VAL A 49 4.74 -3.59 3.11
CA VAL A 49 3.31 -3.24 3.04
C VAL A 49 2.52 -4.50 3.33
N LEU A 50 1.57 -4.40 4.25
CA LEU A 50 0.63 -5.48 4.52
C LEU A 50 -0.52 -5.40 3.51
N VAL A 51 -0.82 -6.49 2.85
CA VAL A 51 -1.89 -6.63 1.88
C VAL A 51 -2.94 -7.57 2.46
N CYS A 52 -4.19 -7.11 2.54
CA CYS A 52 -5.33 -7.94 2.89
C CYS A 52 -6.21 -8.15 1.67
N ASP A 53 -6.25 -9.37 1.14
CA ASP A 53 -7.05 -9.75 -0.01
C ASP A 53 -8.55 -9.82 0.34
N ALA A 54 -9.42 -9.94 -0.68
CA ALA A 54 -10.86 -10.01 -0.50
C ALA A 54 -11.33 -11.23 0.33
N ASP A 55 -10.52 -12.29 0.32
CA ASP A 55 -10.72 -13.51 1.12
C ASP A 55 -10.35 -13.33 2.60
N GLY A 56 -9.80 -12.17 2.98
CA GLY A 56 -9.35 -11.87 4.35
C GLY A 56 -7.99 -12.46 4.71
N GLU A 57 -7.28 -13.01 3.72
CA GLU A 57 -5.88 -13.41 3.86
C GLU A 57 -4.97 -12.19 3.94
N TRP A 58 -3.92 -12.30 4.76
CA TRP A 58 -2.93 -11.25 4.97
C TRP A 58 -1.59 -11.70 4.42
N ASP A 59 -1.08 -10.95 3.45
CA ASP A 59 0.21 -11.14 2.83
C ASP A 59 1.10 -9.92 3.09
N GLN A 60 2.40 -10.15 3.27
CA GLN A 60 3.36 -9.06 3.35
C GLN A 60 4.11 -8.96 2.03
N THR A 61 4.07 -7.79 1.41
CA THR A 61 4.85 -7.50 0.20
C THR A 61 5.84 -6.37 0.46
N LEU A 62 6.95 -6.36 -0.26
CA LEU A 62 7.90 -5.26 -0.23
C LEU A 62 7.61 -4.38 -1.45
N VAL A 63 7.32 -3.11 -1.22
CA VAL A 63 7.20 -2.13 -2.31
C VAL A 63 8.53 -1.40 -2.45
N GLU A 64 9.01 -1.33 -3.68
CA GLU A 64 10.17 -0.51 -4.01
C GLU A 64 9.74 0.95 -4.14
N PRO A 65 10.55 1.91 -3.64
CA PRO A 65 10.29 3.32 -3.86
C PRO A 65 10.26 3.60 -5.36
N THR A 66 9.29 4.38 -5.82
CA THR A 66 9.23 4.76 -7.23
C THR A 66 10.44 5.66 -7.57
N CYS A 67 11.45 5.09 -8.21
CA CYS A 67 12.62 5.82 -8.68
C CYS A 67 12.20 6.78 -9.80
N LEU A 68 12.33 8.09 -9.56
CA LEU A 68 12.18 9.09 -10.60
C LEU A 68 13.50 9.17 -11.37
N HIS A 69 13.46 8.60 -12.57
CA HIS A 69 14.60 8.48 -13.47
C HIS A 69 14.92 9.79 -14.20
#